data_AF-A0A0K3AUI3-F1
#
_entry.id   AF-A0A0K3AUI3-F1
#
_cell.length_a   1.000
_cell.length_b   1.000
_cell.length_c   1.000
_cell.angle_alpha   90.00
_cell.angle_beta   90.00
_cell.angle_gamma   90.00
#
_symmetry.space_group_name_H-M   'P 1'
#
loop_
_entity.id
_entity.type
_entity.pdbx_description
1 polymer ?
#
loop_
_entity_poly.entity_id
_entity_poly.type
_entity_poly.pdbx_seq_one_letter_code
_entity_poly.pdbx_strand_id
1 'polypeptide(L)'
;MGRKVLQPYEFRIKELDTFLLRTREALSKCTKGVIKKARLKEIRQELMRSANLQTFFAKNEREKLLMQTDCHPVMLKINSPAIADVTSYMVPEALRGMDFSAPGAKNRRYNMGQKHRQKLKHKFQKKGKDPLKTFKI
;
A
#
# COMPACT_ATOMS: atom_id res chain seq x y z
N MET A 1 -31.96 -33.01 -22.14
CA MET A 1 -31.37 -31.89 -22.91
C MET A 1 -30.09 -31.42 -22.21
N GLY A 2 -28.93 -31.82 -22.73
CA GLY A 2 -27.62 -31.57 -22.10
C GLY A 2 -27.22 -30.10 -22.17
N ARG A 3 -26.81 -29.52 -21.04
CA ARG A 3 -26.23 -28.16 -21.00
C ARG A 3 -24.90 -28.20 -21.75
N LYS A 4 -24.67 -27.25 -22.67
CA LYS A 4 -23.35 -27.06 -23.31
C LYS A 4 -22.35 -26.70 -22.21
N VAL A 5 -21.55 -27.69 -21.79
CA VAL A 5 -20.58 -27.58 -20.68
C VAL A 5 -19.40 -26.67 -21.05
N LEU A 6 -19.18 -26.44 -22.35
CA LEU A 6 -18.10 -25.60 -22.86
C LEU A 6 -18.71 -24.52 -23.75
N GLN A 7 -18.68 -23.28 -23.26
CA GLN A 7 -18.92 -22.10 -24.09
C GLN A 7 -17.58 -21.62 -24.64
N PRO A 8 -17.47 -21.38 -25.96
CA PRO A 8 -16.31 -20.71 -26.52
C PRO A 8 -16.10 -19.37 -25.82
N TYR A 9 -14.86 -19.10 -25.42
CA TYR A 9 -14.51 -17.84 -24.77
C TYR A 9 -14.47 -16.72 -25.82
N GLU A 10 -15.55 -15.94 -25.92
CA GLU A 10 -15.63 -14.79 -26.81
C GLU A 10 -15.08 -13.55 -26.11
N PHE A 11 -13.88 -13.13 -26.50
CA PHE A 11 -13.27 -11.92 -25.96
C PHE A 11 -13.58 -10.71 -26.82
N ARG A 12 -14.44 -9.81 -26.33
CA ARG A 12 -14.78 -8.56 -27.01
C ARG A 12 -13.71 -7.51 -26.73
N ILE A 13 -12.66 -7.47 -27.56
CA ILE A 13 -11.51 -6.56 -27.41
C ILE A 13 -11.96 -5.08 -27.32
N LYS A 14 -13.02 -4.70 -28.05
CA LYS A 14 -13.60 -3.35 -28.05
C LYS A 14 -14.00 -2.88 -26.65
N GLU A 15 -14.41 -3.79 -25.78
CA GLU A 15 -14.83 -3.46 -24.41
C GLU A 15 -13.65 -3.12 -23.49
N LEU A 16 -12.42 -3.40 -23.91
CA LEU A 16 -11.20 -3.06 -23.15
C LEU A 16 -10.65 -1.68 -23.47
N ASP A 17 -11.11 -0.99 -24.51
CA ASP A 17 -10.49 0.26 -24.96
C ASP A 17 -10.49 1.33 -23.85
N THR A 18 -11.56 1.36 -23.06
CA THR A 18 -11.71 2.23 -21.89
C THR A 18 -10.66 1.93 -20.81
N PHE A 19 -10.41 0.65 -20.54
CA PHE A 19 -9.39 0.19 -19.61
C PHE A 19 -7.98 0.49 -20.11
N LEU A 20 -7.71 0.28 -21.40
CA LEU A 20 -6.43 0.60 -22.03
C LEU A 20 -6.13 2.10 -21.96
N LEU A 21 -7.12 2.95 -22.16
CA LEU A 21 -6.96 4.40 -22.03
C LEU A 21 -6.57 4.78 -20.60
N ARG A 22 -7.26 4.24 -19.59
CA ARG A 22 -6.98 4.52 -18.18
C ARG A 22 -5.63 4.02 -17.72
N THR A 23 -5.25 2.81 -18.13
CA THR A 23 -3.95 2.24 -17.79
C THR A 23 -2.81 3.04 -18.43
N ARG A 24 -2.96 3.49 -19.69
CA ARG A 24 -1.99 4.39 -20.33
C ARG A 24 -1.87 5.73 -19.62
N GLU A 25 -3.00 6.32 -19.22
CA GLU A 25 -3.04 7.57 -18.46
C GLU A 25 -2.29 7.42 -17.12
N ALA A 26 -2.55 6.35 -16.38
CA ALA A 26 -1.88 6.05 -15.12
C ALA A 26 -0.37 5.79 -15.30
N LEU A 27 0.01 4.96 -16.27
CA LEU A 27 1.41 4.62 -16.57
C LEU A 27 2.21 5.85 -17.01
N SER A 28 1.62 6.75 -17.80
CA SER A 28 2.26 8.00 -18.22
C SER A 28 2.69 8.87 -17.02
N LYS A 29 1.93 8.83 -15.92
CA LYS A 29 2.27 9.57 -14.69
C LYS A 29 3.34 8.89 -13.83
N CYS A 30 3.61 7.61 -14.03
CA CYS A 30 4.63 6.83 -13.32
C CYS A 30 6.04 7.12 -13.87
N THR A 31 6.52 8.35 -13.69
CA THR A 31 7.88 8.73 -14.11
C THR A 31 8.96 8.17 -13.18
N LYS A 32 10.21 8.05 -13.66
CA LYS A 32 11.36 7.60 -12.85
C LYS A 32 11.51 8.40 -11.55
N GLY A 33 11.21 9.71 -11.57
CA GLY A 33 11.27 10.58 -10.39
C GLY A 33 10.22 10.19 -9.34
N VAL A 34 9.00 9.89 -9.77
CA VAL A 34 7.93 9.40 -8.88
C VAL A 34 8.33 8.05 -8.29
N ILE A 35 8.83 7.11 -9.10
CA ILE A 35 9.24 5.78 -8.63
C ILE A 35 10.32 5.91 -7.55
N LYS A 36 11.34 6.73 -7.79
CA LYS A 36 12.40 7.01 -6.80
C LYS A 36 11.83 7.59 -5.51
N LYS A 37 10.95 8.59 -5.61
CA LYS A 37 10.30 9.21 -4.44
C LYS A 37 9.45 8.19 -3.67
N ALA A 38 8.66 7.37 -4.37
CA ALA A 38 7.81 6.35 -3.78
C ALA A 38 8.65 5.31 -3.03
N ARG A 39 9.76 4.86 -3.65
CA ARG A 39 10.69 3.92 -3.03
C ARG A 39 11.35 4.49 -1.78
N LEU A 40 11.78 5.76 -1.82
CA LEU A 40 12.32 6.44 -0.63
C LEU A 40 11.29 6.54 0.50
N LYS A 41 10.02 6.82 0.18
CA LYS A 41 8.93 6.83 1.16
C LYS A 41 8.73 5.45 1.78
N GLU A 42 8.70 4.40 0.97
CA GLU A 42 8.57 3.01 1.42
C GLU A 42 9.70 2.61 2.38
N ILE A 43 10.97 2.83 1.98
CA ILE A 43 12.14 2.50 2.80
C ILE A 43 12.09 3.23 4.15
N ARG A 44 11.72 4.52 4.18
CA ARG A 44 11.57 5.27 5.43
C ARG A 44 10.47 4.71 6.33
N GLN A 45 9.33 4.33 5.74
CA GLN A 45 8.24 3.70 6.49
C GLN A 45 8.68 2.34 7.07
N GLU A 46 9.44 1.55 6.32
CA GLU A 46 10.02 0.30 6.80
C GLU A 46 11.03 0.52 7.92
N LEU A 47 11.89 1.53 7.80
CA LEU A 47 12.87 1.93 8.82
C LEU A 47 12.18 2.22 10.16
N MET A 48 11.11 3.02 10.15
CA MET A 48 10.32 3.36 11.33
C MET A 48 9.52 2.18 11.88
N ARG A 49 9.12 1.25 11.01
CA ARG A 49 8.38 0.03 11.36
C ARG A 49 9.31 -1.07 11.91
N SER A 50 10.59 -1.03 11.61
CA SER A 50 11.61 -1.99 12.04
C SER A 50 11.74 -2.01 13.56
N ALA A 51 11.71 -3.21 14.16
CA ALA A 51 11.88 -3.38 15.60
C ALA A 51 13.34 -3.20 16.06
N ASN A 52 14.30 -3.48 15.17
CA ASN A 52 15.73 -3.40 15.49
C ASN A 52 16.19 -1.93 15.60
N LEU A 53 15.65 -1.06 14.75
CA LEU A 53 16.01 0.36 14.75
C LEU A 53 15.25 1.18 15.80
N GLN A 54 14.17 0.64 16.38
CA GLN A 54 13.45 1.32 17.47
C GLN A 54 14.35 1.62 18.67
N THR A 55 15.33 0.75 19.01
CA THR A 55 16.25 1.02 20.13
C THR A 55 17.21 2.15 19.82
N PHE A 56 17.63 2.26 18.57
CA PHE A 56 18.53 3.30 18.11
C PHE A 56 17.80 4.66 18.10
N PHE A 57 16.57 4.71 17.56
CA PHE A 57 15.75 5.92 17.59
C PHE A 57 15.27 6.33 18.99
N ALA A 58 15.16 5.40 19.94
CA ALA A 58 14.88 5.72 21.33
C ALA A 58 16.09 6.36 22.04
N LYS A 59 17.31 6.12 21.55
CA LYS A 59 18.53 6.77 22.05
C LYS A 59 18.84 8.07 21.31
N ASN A 60 18.39 8.20 20.07
CA ASN A 60 18.63 9.37 19.22
C ASN A 60 17.32 9.95 18.65
N GLU A 61 16.69 10.82 19.44
CA GLU A 61 15.40 11.42 19.10
C GLU A 61 15.49 12.38 17.90
N ARG A 62 16.65 13.02 17.70
CA ARG A 62 16.89 13.91 16.57
C ARG A 62 16.72 13.20 15.24
N GLU A 63 17.31 12.02 15.08
CA GLU A 63 17.21 11.26 13.85
C GLU A 63 15.80 10.72 13.63
N LYS A 64 15.12 10.32 14.72
CA LYS A 64 13.71 9.92 14.65
C LYS A 64 12.84 11.07 14.10
N LEU A 65 13.07 12.30 14.56
CA LEU A 65 12.35 13.48 14.09
C LEU A 65 12.63 13.75 12.61
N LEU A 66 13.90 13.73 12.20
CA LEU A 66 14.31 13.90 10.79
C LEU A 66 13.60 12.89 9.86
N MET A 67 13.51 11.63 10.29
CA MET A 67 12.82 10.59 9.51
C MET A 67 11.30 10.80 9.40
N GLN A 68 10.68 11.49 10.37
CA GLN A 68 9.25 11.79 10.38
C GLN A 68 8.90 13.06 9.61
N THR A 69 9.73 14.09 9.69
CA THR A 69 9.46 15.42 9.11
C THR A 69 9.58 15.45 7.59
N ASP A 70 10.49 14.67 7.00
CA ASP A 70 10.80 14.72 5.55
C ASP A 70 9.76 14.06 4.63
N CYS A 71 8.52 13.86 5.11
CA CYS A 71 7.47 13.20 4.34
C CYS A 71 6.79 14.17 3.37
N HIS A 72 7.50 14.56 2.32
CA HIS A 72 6.83 15.12 1.15
C HIS A 72 5.93 14.03 0.56
N PRO A 73 4.61 14.23 0.50
CA PRO A 73 3.72 13.23 -0.04
C PRO A 73 4.13 12.96 -1.48
N VAL A 74 4.47 11.69 -1.78
CA VAL A 74 4.59 11.21 -3.16
C VAL A 74 3.19 11.08 -3.72
N MET A 75 2.50 12.20 -3.86
CA MET A 75 1.27 12.25 -4.61
C MET A 75 1.69 12.32 -6.07
N LEU A 76 1.34 11.27 -6.80
CA LEU A 76 1.20 11.35 -8.23
C LEU A 76 0.31 12.57 -8.50
N LYS A 77 0.86 13.58 -9.18
CA LYS A 77 0.05 14.70 -9.69
C LYS A 77 -0.77 14.14 -10.86
N ILE A 78 -1.84 13.45 -10.51
CA ILE A 78 -2.84 13.03 -11.45
C ILE A 78 -3.70 14.26 -11.68
N ASN A 79 -3.70 14.79 -12.91
CA ASN A 79 -4.40 16.03 -13.25
C ASN A 79 -5.94 15.88 -13.17
N SER A 80 -6.45 14.66 -12.97
CA SER A 80 -7.87 14.37 -12.83
C SER A 80 -8.12 13.46 -11.62
N PRO A 81 -8.87 13.90 -10.59
CA PRO A 81 -9.31 13.01 -9.50
C PRO A 81 -10.19 11.87 -10.03
N ALA A 82 -10.81 12.03 -11.20
CA ALA A 82 -11.67 11.05 -11.84
C ALA A 82 -10.93 9.85 -12.44
N ILE A 83 -9.60 9.70 -12.29
CA ILE A 83 -8.92 8.43 -12.63
C ILE A 83 -9.27 7.32 -11.63
N ALA A 84 -9.51 7.68 -10.37
CA ALA A 84 -9.87 6.70 -9.35
C ALA A 84 -11.32 6.18 -9.54
N ASP A 85 -12.20 7.03 -10.07
CA ASP A 85 -13.60 6.71 -10.27
C ASP A 85 -13.85 6.02 -11.62
N VAL A 86 -14.53 4.88 -11.57
CA VAL A 86 -14.96 4.14 -12.75
C VAL A 86 -16.36 4.62 -13.12
N THR A 87 -16.48 5.31 -14.25
CA THR A 87 -17.77 5.79 -14.76
C THR A 87 -18.56 4.68 -15.45
N SER A 88 -19.88 4.84 -15.55
CA SER A 88 -20.80 3.84 -16.11
C SER A 88 -20.52 3.45 -17.57
N TYR A 89 -19.90 4.33 -18.35
CA TYR A 89 -19.52 4.09 -19.74
C TYR A 89 -18.17 3.37 -19.90
N MET A 90 -17.36 3.30 -18.84
CA MET A 90 -16.10 2.55 -18.85
C MET A 90 -16.30 1.07 -18.58
N VAL A 91 -17.41 0.73 -17.93
CA VAL A 91 -17.77 -0.65 -17.60
C VAL A 91 -18.51 -1.26 -18.79
N PRO A 92 -18.06 -2.42 -19.30
CA PRO A 92 -18.78 -3.17 -20.32
C PRO A 92 -20.23 -3.43 -19.89
N GLU A 93 -21.17 -3.44 -20.82
CA GLU A 93 -22.60 -3.62 -20.51
C GLU A 93 -22.86 -4.92 -19.74
N ALA A 94 -22.11 -5.98 -20.07
CA ALA A 94 -22.20 -7.28 -19.38
C ALA A 94 -21.77 -7.25 -17.91
N LEU A 95 -21.02 -6.24 -17.48
CA LEU A 95 -20.49 -6.10 -16.12
C LEU A 95 -21.17 -4.97 -15.34
N ARG A 96 -22.09 -4.21 -15.97
CA ARG A 96 -22.79 -3.10 -15.33
C ARG A 96 -23.78 -3.65 -14.29
N GLY A 97 -23.75 -3.09 -13.08
CA GLY A 97 -24.61 -3.52 -11.97
C GLY A 97 -24.08 -4.72 -11.16
N MET A 98 -22.88 -5.22 -11.49
CA MET A 98 -22.18 -6.17 -10.64
C MET A 98 -21.38 -5.43 -9.56
N ASP A 99 -21.62 -5.78 -8.29
CA ASP A 99 -20.85 -5.26 -7.17
C ASP A 99 -19.50 -5.96 -7.05
N PHE A 100 -18.46 -5.36 -7.64
CA PHE A 100 -17.08 -5.85 -7.51
C PHE A 100 -16.42 -5.50 -6.17
N SER A 101 -17.12 -4.80 -5.27
CA SER A 101 -16.68 -4.59 -3.89
C SER A 101 -16.73 -5.90 -3.12
N ALA A 102 -15.71 -6.74 -3.29
CA ALA A 102 -15.60 -8.00 -2.57
C ALA A 102 -15.66 -7.77 -1.05
N PRO A 103 -16.65 -8.34 -0.33
CA PRO A 103 -16.68 -8.30 1.13
C PRO A 103 -15.54 -9.18 1.65
N GLY A 104 -14.45 -8.56 2.12
CA GLY A 104 -13.40 -9.26 2.89
C GLY A 104 -11.98 -9.28 2.31
N ALA A 105 -11.70 -8.65 1.16
CA ALA A 105 -10.34 -8.59 0.62
C ALA A 105 -9.41 -7.62 1.39
N LYS A 106 -9.97 -6.64 2.10
CA LYS A 106 -9.19 -5.59 2.80
C LYS A 106 -8.49 -6.08 4.08
N ASN A 107 -8.93 -7.18 4.69
CA ASN A 107 -8.46 -7.59 6.03
C ASN A 107 -7.46 -8.77 6.05
N ARG A 108 -7.27 -9.51 4.94
CA ARG A 108 -6.41 -10.71 4.98
C ARG A 108 -4.90 -10.44 4.91
N ARG A 109 -4.47 -9.28 4.40
CA ARG A 109 -3.02 -8.96 4.26
C ARG A 109 -2.37 -8.39 5.53
N TYR A 110 -3.14 -8.00 6.55
CA TYR A 110 -2.60 -7.34 7.75
C TYR A 110 -2.17 -8.29 8.88
N ASN A 111 -2.56 -9.56 8.86
CA ASN A 111 -2.41 -10.45 10.03
C ASN A 111 -1.20 -11.40 9.98
N MET A 112 -0.63 -11.70 8.81
CA MET A 112 0.43 -12.72 8.69
C MET A 112 1.76 -12.30 9.35
N GLY A 113 2.04 -10.99 9.49
CA GLY A 113 3.28 -10.48 10.12
C GLY A 113 3.16 -10.10 11.60
N GLN A 114 1.99 -10.20 12.22
CA GLN A 114 1.75 -9.63 13.55
C GLN A 114 2.41 -10.44 14.68
N LYS A 115 2.40 -11.78 14.59
CA LYS A 115 2.99 -12.65 15.62
C LYS A 115 4.51 -12.46 15.77
N HIS A 116 5.23 -12.39 14.66
CA HIS A 116 6.68 -12.12 14.67
C HIS A 116 6.99 -10.72 15.22
N ARG A 117 6.16 -9.73 14.85
CA ARG A 117 6.29 -8.35 15.34
C ARG A 117 6.04 -8.23 16.85
N GLN A 118 5.09 -8.98 17.41
CA GLN A 118 4.83 -9.01 18.85
C GLN A 118 6.02 -9.61 19.63
N LYS A 119 6.62 -10.71 19.14
CA LYS A 119 7.83 -11.30 19.76
C LYS A 119 9.00 -10.31 19.78
N LEU A 120 9.22 -9.58 18.68
CA LEU A 120 10.27 -8.56 18.61
C LEU A 120 9.97 -7.36 19.54
N LYS A 121 8.71 -6.93 19.65
CA LYS A 121 8.30 -5.87 20.59
C LYS A 121 8.54 -6.26 22.06
N HIS A 122 8.26 -7.50 22.45
CA HIS A 122 8.57 -7.96 23.81
C HIS A 122 10.07 -7.97 24.10
N LYS A 123 10.91 -8.38 23.13
CA LYS A 123 12.37 -8.28 23.25
C LYS A 123 12.84 -6.83 23.40
N PHE A 124 12.23 -5.90 22.66
CA PHE A 124 12.51 -4.47 22.77
C PHE A 124 12.21 -3.92 24.17
N GLN A 125 11.03 -4.21 24.74
CA GLN A 125 10.66 -3.75 26.09
C GLN A 125 11.60 -4.27 27.18
N LYS A 126 12.17 -5.48 27.02
CA LYS A 126 13.17 -6.01 27.96
C LYS A 126 14.49 -5.24 27.90
N LYS A 127 14.94 -4.81 26.71
CA LYS A 127 16.18 -4.05 26.53
C LYS A 127 16.07 -2.55 26.90
N GLY A 128 14.85 -2.02 26.98
CA GLY A 128 14.59 -0.62 27.31
C GLY A 128 14.62 -0.29 28.81
N LYS A 129 14.71 -1.29 29.70
CA LYS A 129 14.86 -1.10 31.14
C LYS A 129 16.33 -0.81 31.47
N ASP A 130 16.77 0.38 31.10
CA ASP A 130 18.11 0.87 31.44
C ASP A 130 18.12 1.27 32.92
N PRO A 131 18.85 0.55 33.80
CA PRO A 131 18.86 0.83 35.23
C PRO A 131 19.30 2.28 35.51
N LEU A 132 20.19 2.85 34.70
CA LEU A 132 20.70 4.21 34.86
C LEU A 132 19.64 5.30 34.61
N LYS A 133 18.54 4.98 33.93
CA LYS A 133 17.43 5.91 33.67
C LYS A 133 16.26 5.75 34.64
N THR A 134 16.18 4.63 35.35
CA THR A 134 15.11 4.34 36.30
C THR A 134 15.47 4.66 37.74
N PHE A 135 16.74 5.00 38.02
CA PHE A 135 17.14 5.54 39.30
C PHE A 135 16.48 6.90 39.52
N LYS A 136 15.62 6.98 40.54
CA LYS A 136 15.21 8.23 41.17
C LYS A 136 15.82 8.24 42.56
N ILE A 137 16.52 9.33 42.89
CA ILE A 137 16.94 9.68 44.24
C ILE A 137 15.73 10.28 44.95
#